data_AF-A0A6B9VMV9-F1
#
_entry.id   AF-A0A6B9VMV9-F1
#
_cell.length_a   1.000
_cell.length_b   1.000
_cell.length_c   1.000
_cell.angle_alpha   90.00
_cell.angle_beta   90.00
_cell.angle_gamma   90.00
#
_symmetry.space_group_name_H-M   'P 1'
#
loop_
_entity.id
_entity.type
_entity.pdbx_description
1 polymer ?
#
loop_
_entity_poly.entity_id
_entity_poly.type
_entity_poly.pdbx_seq_one_letter_code
_entity_poly.pdbx_strand_id
1 'polypeptide(L)'
;MKNFFIILTVLLFMGVASSLRFPRNPDQMRWAVLNCLHVQQPTDELYKKWTNFELPDDGKTHCFVKCILKNSRIYPLHLGRVNKTALEYQFKSHGMEVPKGVENLGNVIAGSCTDIYNEVKDVFLNNVEAFKKAFYFYDDDVKKWFKENTGVARPFGANMREYCDKKYKDNSECLVYCRFYYYRLVDEDKKVFWGWIHDTPGIPLDKRAKCLRKASKEKHCQVPITLQQYRNSSKDVAFRIQ
;
A
#
# COMPACT_ATOMS: atom_id res chain seq x y z
N MET A 1 -4.08 1.52 44.53
CA MET A 1 -3.29 0.78 43.52
C MET A 1 -4.11 -0.13 42.58
N LYS A 2 -5.46 -0.03 42.52
CA LYS A 2 -6.28 -0.78 41.53
C LYS A 2 -6.66 0.03 40.27
N ASN A 3 -6.57 1.36 40.32
CA ASN A 3 -6.95 2.22 39.19
C ASN A 3 -5.80 2.51 38.20
N PHE A 4 -4.55 2.15 38.52
CA PHE A 4 -3.41 2.38 37.62
C PHE A 4 -3.28 1.30 36.54
N PHE A 5 -3.76 0.08 36.82
CA PHE A 5 -3.75 -1.01 35.84
C PHE A 5 -4.79 -0.86 34.73
N ILE A 6 -5.92 -0.18 34.98
CA ILE A 6 -6.98 0.02 33.97
C ILE A 6 -6.57 1.06 32.92
N ILE A 7 -5.75 2.05 33.29
CA ILE A 7 -5.30 3.11 32.36
C ILE A 7 -4.25 2.56 31.37
N LEU A 8 -3.42 1.60 31.79
CA LEU A 8 -2.41 0.98 30.92
C LEU A 8 -3.04 0.06 29.85
N THR A 9 -4.17 -0.60 30.15
CA THR A 9 -4.89 -1.46 29.19
C THR A 9 -5.64 -0.65 28.13
N VAL A 10 -6.05 0.59 28.43
CA VAL A 10 -6.76 1.45 27.48
C VAL A 10 -5.79 2.13 26.49
N LEU A 11 -4.53 2.37 26.89
CA LEU A 11 -3.51 2.95 25.99
C LEU A 11 -2.97 1.96 24.94
N LEU A 12 -3.17 0.65 25.11
CA LEU A 12 -2.87 -0.37 24.09
C LEU A 12 -3.87 -0.40 22.92
N PHE A 13 -5.01 0.30 23.03
CA PHE A 13 -6.04 0.36 21.99
C PHE A 13 -6.03 1.64 21.15
N MET A 14 -5.06 2.55 21.32
CA MET A 14 -4.79 3.59 20.34
C MET A 14 -3.99 3.02 19.16
N GLY A 15 -4.59 2.01 18.53
CA GLY A 15 -4.16 1.48 17.24
C GLY A 15 -4.39 2.54 16.18
N VAL A 16 -3.44 3.46 16.02
CA VAL A 16 -3.20 4.16 14.76
C VAL A 16 -2.58 3.16 13.77
N ALA A 17 -3.18 1.97 13.65
CA ALA A 17 -2.75 0.92 12.75
C ALA A 17 -3.30 1.27 11.37
N SER A 18 -2.47 1.92 10.57
CA SER A 18 -2.61 1.87 9.12
C SER A 18 -2.49 0.39 8.72
N SER A 19 -3.50 -0.16 8.07
CA SER A 19 -3.86 -1.57 8.18
C SER A 19 -3.46 -2.44 6.98
N LEU A 20 -2.52 -1.97 6.17
CA LEU A 20 -1.88 -2.83 5.17
C LEU A 20 -0.94 -3.80 5.90
N ARG A 21 -1.29 -5.08 5.90
CA ARG A 21 -0.56 -6.16 6.54
C ARG A 21 0.64 -6.56 5.70
N PHE A 22 1.67 -7.02 6.40
CA PHE A 22 2.72 -7.83 5.80
C PHE A 22 2.39 -9.32 6.04
N PRO A 23 2.85 -10.24 5.17
CA PRO A 23 3.60 -9.93 3.95
C PRO A 23 2.69 -9.30 2.89
N ARG A 24 3.28 -8.50 2.01
CA ARG A 24 2.63 -7.98 0.81
C ARG A 24 2.44 -9.12 -0.17
N ASN A 25 1.25 -9.23 -0.74
CA ASN A 25 0.95 -10.20 -1.78
C ASN A 25 1.22 -9.62 -3.20
N PRO A 26 1.21 -10.42 -4.28
CA PRO A 26 1.53 -9.93 -5.62
C PRO A 26 0.54 -8.88 -6.15
N ASP A 27 -0.76 -8.93 -5.81
CA ASP A 27 -1.72 -7.88 -6.22
C ASP A 27 -1.37 -6.53 -5.58
N GLN A 28 -1.00 -6.55 -4.30
CA GLN A 28 -0.57 -5.37 -3.56
C GLN A 28 0.73 -4.79 -4.10
N MET A 29 1.74 -5.63 -4.38
CA MET A 29 3.02 -5.17 -4.94
C MET A 29 2.88 -4.67 -6.37
N ARG A 30 2.14 -5.39 -7.21
CA ARG A 30 1.84 -4.96 -8.58
C ARG A 30 1.13 -3.61 -8.59
N TRP A 31 0.13 -3.42 -7.73
CA TRP A 31 -0.52 -2.12 -7.59
C TRP A 31 0.47 -1.02 -7.19
N ALA A 32 1.33 -1.28 -6.20
CA ALA A 32 2.29 -0.27 -5.73
C ALA A 32 3.21 0.19 -6.86
N VAL A 33 3.76 -0.74 -7.64
CA VAL A 33 4.65 -0.46 -8.78
C VAL A 33 3.91 0.26 -9.90
N LEU A 34 2.77 -0.27 -10.36
CA LEU A 34 2.02 0.33 -11.47
C LEU A 34 1.50 1.73 -11.14
N ASN A 35 1.06 1.96 -9.91
CA ASN A 35 0.64 3.29 -9.47
C ASN A 35 1.82 4.27 -9.50
N CYS A 36 3.02 3.84 -9.08
CA CYS A 36 4.21 4.68 -9.14
C CYS A 36 4.67 4.96 -10.57
N LEU A 37 4.58 3.98 -11.47
CA LEU A 37 4.83 4.21 -12.90
C LEU A 37 3.88 5.25 -13.47
N HIS A 38 2.59 5.16 -13.13
CA HIS A 38 1.58 6.13 -13.58
C HIS A 38 1.85 7.54 -13.04
N VAL A 39 2.25 7.67 -11.76
CA VAL A 39 2.55 8.96 -11.13
C VAL A 39 3.84 9.58 -11.69
N GLN A 40 4.89 8.77 -11.92
CA GLN A 40 6.19 9.29 -12.34
C GLN A 40 6.29 9.53 -13.86
N GLN A 41 5.45 8.86 -14.67
CA GLN A 41 5.43 8.96 -16.12
C GLN A 41 6.86 8.91 -16.72
N PRO A 42 7.60 7.80 -16.54
CA PRO A 42 8.96 7.70 -17.08
C PRO A 42 8.96 7.74 -18.61
N THR A 43 10.10 8.10 -19.19
CA THR A 43 10.35 7.86 -20.62
C THR A 43 10.48 6.36 -20.88
N ASP A 44 10.35 5.91 -22.13
CA ASP A 44 10.52 4.50 -22.48
C ASP A 44 11.89 3.95 -22.08
N GLU A 45 12.94 4.77 -22.20
CA GLU A 45 14.29 4.40 -21.76
C GLU A 45 14.35 4.17 -20.26
N LEU A 46 13.80 5.10 -19.47
CA LEU A 46 13.81 5.00 -18.01
C LEU A 46 12.91 3.87 -17.51
N TYR A 47 11.78 3.65 -18.18
CA TYR A 47 10.91 2.51 -17.93
C TYR A 47 11.66 1.18 -18.09
N LYS A 48 12.39 1.00 -19.21
CA LYS A 48 13.21 -0.19 -19.45
C LYS A 48 14.26 -0.41 -18.36
N LYS A 49 14.97 0.65 -17.96
CA LYS A 49 15.94 0.61 -16.86
C LYS A 49 15.29 0.12 -15.57
N TRP A 50 14.18 0.73 -15.16
CA TRP A 50 13.46 0.34 -13.95
C TRP A 50 12.93 -1.10 -13.98
N THR A 51 12.41 -1.57 -15.12
CA THR A 51 11.95 -2.96 -15.27
C THR A 51 13.10 -3.97 -15.23
N ASN A 52 14.30 -3.54 -15.60
CA ASN A 52 15.53 -4.32 -15.50
C ASN A 52 16.24 -4.17 -14.14
N PHE A 53 15.61 -3.49 -13.18
CA PHE A 53 16.18 -3.23 -11.85
C PHE A 53 17.44 -2.34 -11.88
N GLU A 54 17.62 -1.60 -12.97
CA GLU A 54 18.62 -0.55 -13.09
C GLU A 54 18.03 0.74 -12.52
N LEU A 55 18.64 1.24 -11.45
CA LEU A 55 18.21 2.45 -10.75
C LEU A 55 19.24 3.56 -10.98
N PRO A 56 19.08 4.39 -12.03
CA PRO A 56 19.97 5.53 -12.25
C PRO A 56 19.83 6.60 -11.15
N ASP A 57 20.92 7.33 -10.89
CA ASP A 57 20.96 8.42 -9.91
C ASP A 57 20.37 9.71 -10.52
N ASP A 58 19.04 9.74 -10.62
CA ASP A 58 18.28 10.88 -11.10
C ASP A 58 17.03 11.13 -10.24
N GLY A 59 16.55 12.38 -10.22
CA GLY A 59 15.44 12.78 -9.36
C GLY A 59 14.14 12.01 -9.59
N LYS A 60 13.86 11.55 -10.82
CA LYS A 60 12.66 10.78 -11.14
C LYS A 60 12.78 9.36 -10.60
N THR A 61 13.94 8.71 -10.76
CA THR A 61 14.23 7.41 -10.14
C THR A 61 14.15 7.47 -8.62
N HIS A 62 14.67 8.53 -8.01
CA HIS A 62 14.61 8.70 -6.55
C HIS A 62 13.17 8.71 -6.04
N CYS A 63 12.30 9.49 -6.71
CA CYS A 63 10.89 9.56 -6.33
C CYS A 63 10.12 8.30 -6.69
N PHE A 64 10.50 7.59 -7.75
CA PHE A 64 9.94 6.28 -8.08
C PHE A 64 10.19 5.26 -6.97
N VAL A 65 11.44 5.14 -6.49
CA VAL A 65 11.81 4.24 -5.39
C VAL A 65 11.03 4.58 -4.13
N LYS A 66 11.05 5.85 -3.70
CA LYS A 66 10.28 6.29 -2.52
C LYS A 66 8.78 6.01 -2.67
N CYS A 67 8.23 6.21 -3.86
CA CYS A 67 6.83 5.92 -4.15
C CYS A 67 6.51 4.43 -3.95
N ILE A 68 7.34 3.51 -4.48
CA ILE A 68 7.13 2.07 -4.31
C ILE A 68 7.13 1.72 -2.82
N LEU A 69 8.12 2.20 -2.06
CA LEU A 69 8.21 1.94 -0.62
C LEU A 69 7.00 2.51 0.13
N LYS A 70 6.52 3.70 -0.22
CA LYS A 70 5.32 4.30 0.37
C LYS A 70 4.06 3.48 0.09
N ASN A 71 3.89 3.04 -1.16
CA ASN A 71 2.69 2.30 -1.61
C ASN A 71 2.70 0.83 -1.16
N SER A 72 3.88 0.23 -0.98
CA SER A 72 4.04 -1.10 -0.39
C SER A 72 4.04 -1.09 1.14
N ARG A 73 4.05 0.10 1.77
CA ARG A 73 4.15 0.32 3.24
C ARG A 73 5.44 -0.13 3.88
N ILE A 74 6.48 -0.34 3.07
CA ILE A 74 7.84 -0.40 3.57
C ILE A 74 8.25 0.97 4.12
N TYR A 75 7.73 2.08 3.59
CA TYR A 75 7.87 3.42 4.13
C TYR A 75 6.50 3.98 4.54
N PRO A 76 5.95 3.60 5.71
CA PRO A 76 4.62 4.05 6.12
C PRO A 76 4.65 5.52 6.56
N LEU A 77 3.64 6.29 6.14
CA LEU A 77 3.56 7.74 6.36
C LEU A 77 3.69 8.15 7.83
N HIS A 78 3.11 7.39 8.76
CA HIS A 78 3.12 7.71 10.19
C HIS A 78 4.50 7.49 10.83
N LEU A 79 5.34 6.61 10.28
CA LEU A 79 6.72 6.46 10.74
C LEU A 79 7.66 7.44 10.04
N GLY A 80 7.37 7.77 8.78
CA GLY A 80 8.25 8.61 7.97
C GLY A 80 9.64 8.00 7.77
N ARG A 81 9.80 6.68 7.89
CA ARG A 81 11.07 5.98 7.74
C ARG A 81 10.84 4.58 7.18
N VAL A 82 11.90 3.95 6.67
CA VAL A 82 11.83 2.54 6.27
C VAL A 82 11.52 1.66 7.49
N ASN A 83 10.53 0.79 7.33
CA ASN A 83 10.08 -0.17 8.32
C ASN A 83 10.82 -1.49 8.10
N LYS A 84 11.99 -1.63 8.73
CA LYS A 84 12.82 -2.84 8.62
C LYS A 84 12.12 -4.09 9.12
N THR A 85 11.29 -4.00 10.18
CA THR A 85 10.51 -5.14 10.67
C THR A 85 9.56 -5.69 9.62
N ALA A 86 8.95 -4.81 8.82
CA ALA A 86 8.10 -5.22 7.72
C ALA A 86 8.88 -5.88 6.58
N LEU A 87 10.08 -5.35 6.24
CA LEU A 87 10.99 -6.01 5.29
C LEU A 87 11.39 -7.40 5.77
N GLU A 88 11.86 -7.52 7.01
CA GLU A 88 12.22 -8.80 7.61
C GLU A 88 11.08 -9.80 7.57
N TYR A 89 9.87 -9.37 7.93
CA TYR A 89 8.69 -10.23 7.91
C TYR A 89 8.34 -10.67 6.48
N GLN A 90 8.52 -9.81 5.47
CA GLN A 90 8.36 -10.21 4.07
C GLN A 90 9.29 -11.38 3.75
N PHE A 91 10.60 -11.24 3.94
CA PHE A 91 11.57 -12.30 3.63
C PHE A 91 11.29 -13.59 4.42
N LYS A 92 11.09 -13.48 5.74
CA LYS A 92 10.81 -14.62 6.61
C LYS A 92 9.52 -15.37 6.23
N SER A 93 8.48 -14.66 5.78
CA SER A 93 7.23 -15.28 5.33
C SER A 93 7.38 -16.17 4.08
N HIS A 94 8.45 -15.94 3.31
CA HIS A 94 8.82 -16.75 2.14
C HIS A 94 9.85 -17.83 2.46
N GLY A 95 10.19 -18.01 3.75
CA GLY A 95 11.28 -18.91 4.17
C GLY A 95 12.66 -18.46 3.67
N MET A 96 12.83 -17.16 3.41
CA MET A 96 14.09 -16.59 2.92
C MET A 96 14.88 -15.95 4.06
N GLU A 97 16.20 -15.97 3.93
CA GLU A 97 17.07 -15.17 4.79
C GLU A 97 16.84 -13.67 4.55
N VAL A 98 16.98 -12.88 5.61
CA VAL A 98 16.92 -11.42 5.50
C VAL A 98 18.24 -10.94 4.89
N PRO A 99 18.23 -10.15 3.80
CA PRO A 99 19.44 -9.64 3.19
C PRO A 99 20.28 -8.77 4.14
N LYS A 100 21.61 -8.85 4.01
CA LYS A 100 22.54 -7.97 4.74
C LYS A 100 22.27 -6.50 4.41
N GLY A 101 22.34 -5.63 5.41
CA GLY A 101 22.09 -4.21 5.29
C GLY A 101 20.66 -3.80 5.61
N VAL A 102 19.68 -4.70 5.59
CA VAL A 102 18.29 -4.40 5.99
C VAL A 102 18.22 -3.92 7.44
N GLU A 103 19.07 -4.45 8.31
CA GLU A 103 19.19 -4.06 9.72
C GLU A 103 19.57 -2.58 9.92
N ASN A 104 20.25 -2.01 8.92
CA ASN A 104 20.76 -0.63 8.91
C ASN A 104 19.78 0.37 8.27
N LEU A 105 18.64 -0.09 7.75
CA LEU A 105 17.61 0.78 7.19
C LEU A 105 16.71 1.39 8.26
N GLY A 106 16.05 2.50 7.93
CA GLY A 106 15.09 3.19 8.79
C GLY A 106 15.72 4.28 9.66
N ASN A 107 16.91 4.75 9.30
CA ASN A 107 17.61 5.82 9.98
C ASN A 107 17.19 7.20 9.45
N VAL A 108 16.75 7.28 8.19
CA VAL A 108 16.25 8.52 7.61
C VAL A 108 14.78 8.73 7.99
N ILE A 109 14.51 9.81 8.74
CA ILE A 109 13.16 10.22 9.15
C ILE A 109 12.69 11.38 8.27
N ALA A 110 11.47 11.27 7.74
CA ALA A 110 10.82 12.22 6.85
C ALA A 110 11.66 12.65 5.64
N GLY A 111 12.62 11.82 5.20
CA GLY A 111 13.56 12.13 4.13
C GLY A 111 12.90 12.47 2.80
N SER A 112 13.57 13.27 1.97
CA SER A 112 13.21 13.57 0.59
C SER A 112 13.25 12.32 -0.32
N CYS A 113 12.93 12.45 -1.60
CA CYS A 113 13.12 11.34 -2.54
C CYS A 113 14.58 10.87 -2.57
N THR A 114 15.51 11.81 -2.63
CA THR A 114 16.96 11.55 -2.68
C THR A 114 17.47 10.89 -1.41
N ASP A 115 17.02 11.35 -0.23
CA ASP A 115 17.47 10.77 1.04
C ASP A 115 17.06 9.30 1.16
N ILE A 116 15.81 8.99 0.80
CA ILE A 116 15.30 7.62 0.84
C ILE A 116 15.95 6.75 -0.22
N TYR A 117 16.19 7.30 -1.42
CA TYR A 117 16.91 6.59 -2.47
C TYR A 117 18.31 6.19 -2.02
N ASN A 118 19.09 7.14 -1.49
CA ASN A 118 20.45 6.87 -1.02
C ASN A 118 20.49 5.91 0.16
N GLU A 119 19.48 5.93 1.04
CA GLU A 119 19.38 4.98 2.15
C GLU A 119 19.22 3.53 1.67
N VAL A 120 18.43 3.31 0.61
CA VAL A 120 17.98 1.95 0.24
C VAL A 120 18.67 1.37 -0.99
N LYS A 121 19.25 2.19 -1.88
CA LYS A 121 19.71 1.74 -3.20
C LYS A 121 20.74 0.62 -3.13
N ASP A 122 21.76 0.75 -2.28
CA ASP A 122 22.85 -0.23 -2.21
C ASP A 122 22.38 -1.54 -1.59
N VAL A 123 21.53 -1.47 -0.55
CA VAL A 123 20.92 -2.68 0.04
C VAL A 123 20.09 -3.42 -0.99
N PHE A 124 19.33 -2.71 -1.82
CA PHE A 124 18.53 -3.31 -2.87
C PHE A 124 19.40 -3.90 -3.99
N LEU A 125 20.31 -3.12 -4.57
CA LEU A 125 21.11 -3.53 -5.72
C LEU A 125 22.07 -4.70 -5.38
N ASN A 126 22.64 -4.70 -4.18
CA ASN A 126 23.49 -5.80 -3.72
C ASN A 126 22.71 -7.10 -3.46
N ASN A 127 21.38 -7.04 -3.37
CA ASN A 127 20.52 -8.16 -3.04
C ASN A 127 19.32 -8.30 -4.01
N VAL A 128 19.49 -7.85 -5.26
CA VAL A 128 18.37 -7.65 -6.20
C VAL A 128 17.53 -8.91 -6.40
N GLU A 129 18.16 -10.08 -6.47
CA GLU A 129 17.49 -11.36 -6.65
C GLU A 129 16.63 -11.78 -5.46
N ALA A 130 17.11 -11.52 -4.23
CA ALA A 130 16.35 -11.78 -3.02
C ALA A 130 15.11 -10.88 -2.97
N PHE A 131 15.26 -9.59 -3.28
CA PHE A 131 14.13 -8.66 -3.35
C PHE A 131 13.15 -9.01 -4.47
N LYS A 132 13.63 -9.38 -5.66
CA LYS A 132 12.78 -9.80 -6.78
C LYS A 132 11.86 -10.95 -6.38
N LYS A 133 12.42 -11.97 -5.74
CA LYS A 133 11.66 -13.12 -5.25
C LYS A 133 10.70 -12.76 -4.12
N ALA A 134 11.18 -12.10 -3.07
CA ALA A 134 10.36 -11.77 -1.89
C ALA A 134 9.18 -10.84 -2.21
N PHE A 135 9.28 -10.03 -3.26
CA PHE A 135 8.26 -9.05 -3.66
C PHE A 135 7.55 -9.36 -4.97
N TYR A 136 7.61 -10.62 -5.43
CA TYR A 136 6.85 -11.13 -6.59
C TYR A 136 7.14 -10.40 -7.91
N PHE A 137 8.41 -10.15 -8.19
CA PHE A 137 8.84 -9.61 -9.49
C PHE A 137 9.10 -10.71 -10.54
N TYR A 138 8.92 -11.98 -10.19
CA TYR A 138 8.92 -13.10 -11.11
C TYR A 138 7.49 -13.57 -11.40
N ASP A 139 7.15 -13.70 -12.68
CA ASP A 139 5.83 -14.14 -13.13
C ASP A 139 5.47 -15.52 -12.57
N ASP A 140 6.43 -16.43 -12.45
CA ASP A 140 6.18 -17.77 -11.93
C ASP A 140 5.87 -17.76 -10.42
N ASP A 141 6.50 -16.89 -9.65
CA ASP A 141 6.18 -16.68 -8.23
C ASP A 141 4.77 -16.08 -8.08
N VAL A 142 4.41 -15.13 -8.95
CA VAL A 142 3.05 -14.56 -9.01
C VAL A 142 2.01 -15.64 -9.31
N LYS A 143 2.22 -16.42 -10.38
CA LYS A 143 1.31 -17.50 -10.79
C LYS A 143 1.15 -18.54 -9.69
N LYS A 144 2.27 -18.97 -9.09
CA LYS A 144 2.29 -19.92 -7.97
C LYS A 144 1.45 -19.39 -6.80
N TRP A 145 1.68 -18.13 -6.39
CA TRP A 145 0.94 -17.54 -5.28
C TRP A 145 -0.57 -17.51 -5.53
N PHE A 146 -1.01 -17.10 -6.73
CA PHE A 146 -2.44 -17.07 -7.06
C PHE A 146 -3.07 -18.45 -7.09
N LYS A 147 -2.33 -19.48 -7.53
CA LYS A 147 -2.79 -20.89 -7.48
C LYS A 147 -3.01 -21.35 -6.04
N GLU A 148 -2.06 -21.05 -5.16
CA GLU A 148 -2.08 -21.47 -3.74
C GLU A 148 -3.05 -20.64 -2.89
N ASN A 149 -3.39 -19.41 -3.30
CA ASN A 149 -4.20 -18.46 -2.54
C ASN A 149 -5.54 -18.14 -3.23
N THR A 150 -6.17 -19.15 -3.81
CA THR A 150 -7.45 -19.02 -4.51
C THR A 150 -8.51 -18.40 -3.57
N GLY A 151 -9.15 -17.32 -4.01
CA GLY A 151 -10.20 -16.62 -3.25
C GLY A 151 -9.70 -15.55 -2.26
N VAL A 152 -8.40 -15.53 -1.94
CA VAL A 152 -7.78 -14.52 -1.06
C VAL A 152 -7.72 -13.16 -1.75
N ALA A 153 -7.28 -13.13 -3.01
CA ALA A 153 -7.23 -11.93 -3.85
C ALA A 153 -8.01 -12.13 -5.15
N ARG A 154 -8.19 -11.03 -5.89
CA ARG A 154 -8.75 -11.04 -7.24
C ARG A 154 -7.78 -11.79 -8.16
N PRO A 155 -8.25 -12.77 -8.95
CA PRO A 155 -7.40 -13.47 -9.90
C PRO A 155 -6.69 -12.52 -10.86
N PHE A 156 -5.48 -12.91 -11.27
CA PHE A 156 -4.72 -12.15 -12.25
C PHE A 156 -5.53 -11.95 -13.54
N GLY A 157 -5.57 -10.72 -14.05
CA GLY A 157 -6.32 -10.35 -15.26
C GLY A 157 -7.84 -10.21 -15.09
N ALA A 158 -8.43 -10.62 -13.97
CA ALA A 158 -9.88 -10.52 -13.78
C ALA A 158 -10.35 -9.06 -13.63
N ASN A 159 -11.52 -8.74 -14.19
CA ASN A 159 -12.17 -7.45 -13.97
C ASN A 159 -12.52 -7.28 -12.48
N MET A 160 -12.15 -6.14 -11.90
CA MET A 160 -12.37 -5.88 -10.47
C MET A 160 -13.86 -5.84 -10.11
N ARG A 161 -14.68 -5.19 -10.94
CA ARG A 161 -16.11 -5.03 -10.70
C ARG A 161 -16.80 -6.39 -10.71
N GLU A 162 -16.57 -7.18 -11.74
CA GLU A 162 -17.13 -8.54 -11.86
C GLU A 162 -16.69 -9.44 -10.71
N TYR A 163 -15.40 -9.39 -10.33
CA TYR A 163 -14.90 -10.14 -9.19
C TYR A 163 -15.63 -9.77 -7.90
N CYS A 164 -15.79 -8.48 -7.62
CA CYS A 164 -16.46 -8.01 -6.42
C CYS A 164 -17.97 -8.34 -6.43
N ASP A 165 -18.63 -8.16 -7.57
CA ASP A 165 -20.06 -8.47 -7.76
C ASP A 165 -20.32 -9.96 -7.55
N LYS A 166 -19.42 -10.83 -8.02
CA LYS A 166 -19.50 -12.27 -7.78
C LYS A 166 -19.22 -12.64 -6.31
N LYS A 167 -18.18 -12.05 -5.70
CA LYS A 167 -17.75 -12.38 -4.33
C LYS A 167 -18.75 -11.92 -3.26
N TYR A 168 -19.47 -10.82 -3.52
CA TYR A 168 -20.37 -10.19 -2.55
C TYR A 168 -21.80 -10.03 -3.10
N LYS A 169 -22.23 -10.95 -3.98
CA LYS A 169 -23.55 -10.92 -4.64
C LYS A 169 -24.70 -10.66 -3.66
N ASP A 170 -24.65 -11.30 -2.49
CA ASP A 170 -25.71 -11.23 -1.47
C ASP A 170 -25.32 -10.35 -0.26
N ASN A 171 -24.26 -9.53 -0.39
CA ASN A 171 -23.80 -8.63 0.67
C ASN A 171 -23.42 -7.26 0.08
N SER A 172 -24.45 -6.41 -0.09
CA SER A 172 -24.30 -5.07 -0.67
C SER A 172 -23.37 -4.16 0.13
N GLU A 173 -23.31 -4.31 1.45
CA GLU A 173 -22.42 -3.51 2.31
C GLU A 173 -20.95 -3.81 2.03
N CYS A 174 -20.58 -5.08 1.97
CA CYS A 174 -19.21 -5.50 1.72
C CYS A 174 -18.84 -5.52 0.23
N LEU A 175 -19.81 -5.39 -0.67
CA LEU A 175 -19.55 -5.10 -2.08
C LEU A 175 -18.84 -3.75 -2.25
N VAL A 176 -19.29 -2.70 -1.56
CA VAL A 176 -18.65 -1.38 -1.60
C VAL A 176 -17.22 -1.47 -1.06
N TYR A 177 -17.03 -2.22 0.04
CA TYR A 177 -15.70 -2.52 0.57
C TYR A 177 -14.79 -3.14 -0.48
N CYS A 178 -15.22 -4.19 -1.18
CA CYS A 178 -14.39 -4.88 -2.15
C CYS A 178 -13.87 -3.92 -3.23
N ARG A 179 -14.75 -3.08 -3.78
CA ARG A 179 -14.38 -2.10 -4.80
C ARG A 179 -13.41 -1.06 -4.23
N PHE A 180 -13.71 -0.51 -3.05
CA PHE A 180 -12.89 0.51 -2.40
C PHE A 180 -11.51 -0.03 -1.98
N TYR A 181 -11.40 -1.32 -1.65
CA TYR A 181 -10.13 -1.98 -1.39
C TYR A 181 -9.24 -2.02 -2.63
N TYR A 182 -9.78 -2.38 -3.80
CA TYR A 182 -9.00 -2.40 -5.04
C TYR A 182 -8.69 -1.01 -5.60
N TYR A 183 -9.52 -0.01 -5.30
CA TYR A 183 -9.19 1.40 -5.52
C TYR A 183 -8.25 1.99 -4.46
N ARG A 184 -7.83 1.20 -3.46
CA ARG A 184 -6.97 1.61 -2.32
C ARG A 184 -7.48 2.83 -1.56
N LEU A 185 -8.80 2.91 -1.40
CA LEU A 185 -9.48 3.89 -0.53
C LEU A 185 -9.61 3.36 0.89
N VAL A 186 -9.67 2.03 1.03
CA VAL A 186 -9.61 1.31 2.29
C VAL A 186 -8.60 0.18 2.18
N ASP A 187 -8.08 -0.27 3.32
CA ASP A 187 -7.17 -1.42 3.41
C ASP A 187 -7.92 -2.71 3.81
N GLU A 188 -7.19 -3.81 3.94
CA GLU A 188 -7.72 -5.15 4.24
C GLU A 188 -8.42 -5.25 5.60
N ASP A 189 -8.09 -4.38 6.57
CA ASP A 189 -8.83 -4.29 7.84
C ASP A 189 -10.05 -3.37 7.74
N LYS A 190 -10.41 -2.95 6.53
CA LYS A 190 -11.54 -2.07 6.23
C LYS A 190 -11.36 -0.68 6.85
N LYS A 191 -10.12 -0.23 7.07
CA LYS A 191 -9.83 1.12 7.54
C LYS A 191 -9.52 2.05 6.40
N VAL A 192 -9.65 3.34 6.65
CA VAL A 192 -9.34 4.39 5.68
C VAL A 192 -7.86 4.34 5.30
N PHE A 193 -7.58 4.31 4.00
CA PHE A 193 -6.24 4.45 3.48
C PHE A 193 -5.83 5.93 3.42
N TRP A 194 -5.17 6.42 4.47
CA TRP A 194 -4.79 7.84 4.59
C TRP A 194 -3.82 8.35 3.51
N GLY A 195 -3.14 7.45 2.78
CA GLY A 195 -2.31 7.86 1.64
C GLY A 195 -3.10 8.58 0.55
N TRP A 196 -4.40 8.28 0.44
CA TRP A 196 -5.29 8.84 -0.56
C TRP A 196 -5.58 10.34 -0.36
N ILE A 197 -5.35 10.89 0.84
CA ILE A 197 -5.63 12.31 1.13
C ILE A 197 -4.83 13.27 0.24
N HIS A 198 -3.70 12.82 -0.31
CA HIS A 198 -2.84 13.63 -1.17
C HIS A 198 -3.04 13.36 -2.66
N ASP A 199 -3.60 12.20 -3.03
CA ASP A 199 -3.45 11.62 -4.36
C ASP A 199 -4.73 11.69 -5.23
N THR A 200 -5.78 12.42 -4.80
CA THR A 200 -7.01 12.64 -5.59
C THR A 200 -7.08 14.04 -6.22
N PRO A 201 -6.92 14.18 -7.54
CA PRO A 201 -7.13 15.44 -8.22
C PRO A 201 -8.58 15.92 -8.08
N GLY A 202 -8.78 17.23 -8.00
CA GLY A 202 -10.13 17.85 -8.09
C GLY A 202 -10.98 17.85 -6.81
N ILE A 203 -10.45 17.40 -5.66
CA ILE A 203 -11.14 17.56 -4.36
C ILE A 203 -10.27 18.36 -3.40
N PRO A 204 -10.78 19.48 -2.83
CA PRO A 204 -10.08 20.23 -1.81
C PRO A 204 -9.59 19.36 -0.63
N LEU A 205 -8.38 19.66 -0.13
CA LEU A 205 -7.72 18.87 0.91
C LEU A 205 -8.54 18.83 2.21
N ASP A 206 -9.15 19.94 2.60
CA ASP A 206 -10.01 20.06 3.78
C ASP A 206 -11.26 19.16 3.68
N LYS A 207 -11.90 19.14 2.50
CA LYS A 207 -13.05 18.26 2.21
C LYS A 207 -12.65 16.79 2.29
N ARG A 208 -11.52 16.42 1.68
CA ARG A 208 -10.97 15.05 1.77
C ARG A 208 -10.66 14.68 3.21
N ALA A 209 -9.96 15.53 3.96
CA ALA A 209 -9.64 15.29 5.36
C ALA A 209 -10.90 15.07 6.19
N LYS A 210 -11.95 15.89 6.00
CA LYS A 210 -13.23 15.76 6.69
C LYS A 210 -13.92 14.43 6.35
N CYS A 211 -13.92 14.03 5.09
CA CYS A 211 -14.45 12.75 4.63
C CYS A 211 -13.75 11.57 5.31
N LEU A 212 -12.42 11.52 5.23
CA LEU A 212 -11.60 10.45 5.77
C LEU A 212 -11.77 10.36 7.30
N ARG A 213 -11.81 11.49 8.02
CA ARG A 213 -12.08 11.53 9.46
C ARG A 213 -13.47 11.05 9.85
N LYS A 214 -14.49 11.29 9.00
CA LYS A 214 -15.83 10.78 9.24
C LYS A 214 -15.84 9.26 9.06
N ALA A 215 -15.33 8.78 7.93
CA ALA A 215 -15.27 7.36 7.63
C ALA A 215 -14.40 6.57 8.61
N SER A 216 -13.32 7.15 9.15
CA SER A 216 -12.45 6.46 10.11
C SER A 216 -13.09 6.19 11.47
N LYS A 217 -14.27 6.78 11.76
CA LYS A 217 -15.05 6.49 12.98
C LYS A 217 -15.98 5.30 12.81
N GLU A 218 -16.22 4.88 11.59
CA GLU A 218 -17.09 3.76 11.25
C GLU A 218 -16.36 2.43 11.46
N LYS A 219 -17.12 1.33 11.45
CA LYS A 219 -16.60 -0.02 11.63
C LYS A 219 -16.81 -0.87 10.38
N HIS A 220 -15.83 -1.71 10.05
CA HIS A 220 -15.93 -2.72 9.00
C HIS A 220 -16.42 -2.16 7.65
N CYS A 221 -17.43 -2.78 7.02
CA CYS A 221 -17.94 -2.41 5.70
C CYS A 221 -18.66 -1.04 5.69
N GLN A 222 -18.93 -0.44 6.86
CA GLN A 222 -19.50 0.90 6.96
C GLN A 222 -18.51 2.02 6.64
N VAL A 223 -17.20 1.78 6.80
CA VAL A 223 -16.14 2.72 6.43
C VAL A 223 -16.22 3.09 4.93
N PRO A 224 -16.14 2.13 3.98
CA PRO A 224 -16.22 2.44 2.56
C PRO A 224 -17.61 2.95 2.12
N ILE A 225 -18.70 2.55 2.78
CA ILE A 225 -20.04 3.13 2.53
C ILE A 225 -20.04 4.63 2.85
N THR A 226 -19.47 5.03 3.98
CA THR A 226 -19.40 6.44 4.38
C THR A 226 -18.53 7.26 3.42
N LEU A 227 -17.43 6.68 2.94
CA LEU A 227 -16.63 7.29 1.88
C LEU A 227 -17.45 7.46 0.59
N GLN A 228 -18.23 6.44 0.20
CA GLN A 228 -19.08 6.48 -1.00
C GLN A 228 -20.20 7.52 -0.91
N GLN A 229 -20.86 7.65 0.24
CA GLN A 229 -21.90 8.66 0.47
C GLN A 229 -21.33 10.08 0.36
N TYR A 230 -20.15 10.32 0.93
CA TYR A 230 -19.49 11.61 0.81
C TYR A 230 -19.15 11.95 -0.64
N ARG A 231 -18.62 10.97 -1.38
CA ARG A 231 -18.36 11.05 -2.82
C ARG A 231 -19.60 11.37 -3.65
N ASN A 232 -20.72 10.75 -3.35
CA ASN A 232 -21.97 10.94 -4.10
C ASN A 232 -22.64 12.28 -3.78
N SER A 233 -22.42 12.82 -2.58
CA SER A 233 -22.94 14.12 -2.14
C SER A 233 -22.07 15.29 -2.56
N SER A 234 -20.78 15.06 -2.85
CA SER A 234 -19.95 16.07 -3.51
C SER A 234 -20.41 16.20 -4.96
N LYS A 235 -20.92 17.39 -5.35
CA LYS A 235 -21.24 17.73 -6.74
C LYS A 235 -19.99 17.75 -7.67
N ASP A 236 -18.81 17.48 -7.11
CA ASP A 236 -17.53 17.44 -7.81
C ASP A 236 -17.41 16.15 -8.64
N VAL A 237 -17.46 16.30 -9.96
CA VAL A 237 -17.43 15.22 -10.97
C VAL A 237 -16.17 14.33 -10.86
N ALA A 238 -15.07 14.87 -10.32
CA ALA A 238 -13.79 14.18 -10.15
C ALA A 238 -13.84 12.93 -9.23
N PHE A 239 -14.92 12.75 -8.48
CA PHE A 239 -15.08 11.65 -7.53
C PHE A 239 -15.74 10.40 -8.15
N ARG A 240 -16.22 10.48 -9.40
CA ARG A 240 -16.81 9.33 -10.12
C ARG A 240 -15.70 8.48 -10.74
N ILE A 241 -15.22 7.49 -10.01
CA ILE A 241 -14.37 6.44 -10.59
C ILE A 241 -15.23 5.65 -11.59
N GLN A 242 -14.83 5.65 -12.86
CA GLN A 242 -15.41 4.82 -13.94
C GLN A 242 -15.19 3.32 -13.64
#